data_AF-A0A9P1BLI2-F1
#
_entry.id   AF-A0A9P1BLI2-F1
#
_cell.length_a   1.000
_cell.length_b   1.000
_cell.length_c   1.000
_cell.angle_alpha   90.00
_cell.angle_beta   90.00
_cell.angle_gamma   90.00
#
_symmetry.space_group_name_H-M   'P 1'
#
loop_
_entity.id
_entity.type
_entity.pdbx_description
1 polymer ?
#
loop_
_entity_poly.entity_id
_entity_poly.type
_entity_poly.pdbx_seq_one_letter_code
_entity_poly.pdbx_strand_id
1 'polypeptide(L)'
;MRLDFDTALLTSLPSALQKDPASRGTFDNVVVTNVEDELQKRLAKLKETLAEAAPAREERASKVATCAAAVEALKVKLESMEKASKDAVAAMKEADGKSKAAAKALKAFGPEIKATGKALKDAKEQPGGDPWGSTGDPLMLISFIFHVPWLWILSPRGQLGGLHHRRS
;
A
#
# COMPACT_ATOMS: atom_id res chain seq x y z
N MET A 1 28.63 -37.53 -24.21
CA MET A 1 28.08 -38.37 -25.30
C MET A 1 29.23 -39.17 -25.88
N ARG A 2 29.24 -40.49 -25.68
CA ARG A 2 30.27 -41.38 -26.22
C ARG A 2 29.73 -42.02 -27.50
N LEU A 3 30.54 -42.03 -28.55
CA LEU A 3 30.22 -42.73 -29.79
C LEU A 3 30.86 -44.12 -29.67
N ASP A 4 30.01 -45.14 -29.56
CA ASP A 4 30.44 -46.52 -29.34
C ASP A 4 30.67 -47.19 -30.69
N PHE A 5 31.65 -46.67 -31.44
CA PHE A 5 32.13 -47.36 -32.63
C PHE A 5 32.94 -48.59 -32.22
N ASP A 6 32.78 -49.68 -32.95
CA ASP A 6 33.70 -50.82 -32.83
C ASP A 6 35.12 -50.35 -33.18
N THR A 7 36.09 -50.71 -32.34
CA THR A 7 37.50 -50.41 -32.53
C THR A 7 38.00 -50.92 -33.89
N ALA A 8 37.53 -52.09 -34.33
CA ALA A 8 37.88 -52.65 -35.65
C ALA A 8 37.31 -51.83 -36.81
N LEU A 9 36.17 -51.17 -36.60
CA LEU A 9 35.55 -50.26 -37.56
C LEU A 9 36.36 -48.96 -37.67
N LEU A 10 36.79 -48.40 -36.53
CA LEU A 10 37.60 -47.18 -36.48
C LEU A 10 39.00 -47.36 -37.07
N THR A 11 39.60 -48.55 -36.95
CA THR A 11 40.92 -48.84 -37.51
C THR A 11 40.88 -49.11 -39.02
N SER A 12 39.77 -49.62 -39.55
CA SER A 12 39.58 -49.89 -40.98
C SER A 12 39.02 -48.70 -41.76
N LEU A 13 38.34 -47.77 -41.10
CA LEU A 13 37.76 -46.59 -41.74
C LEU A 13 38.77 -45.74 -42.54
N PRO A 14 39.99 -45.44 -42.05
CA PRO A 14 40.93 -44.60 -42.79
C PRO A 14 41.34 -45.20 -44.14
N SER A 15 41.56 -46.52 -44.21
CA SER A 15 41.95 -47.17 -45.46
C SER A 15 40.79 -47.28 -46.45
N ALA A 16 39.56 -47.42 -45.95
CA ALA A 16 38.34 -47.38 -46.76
C ALA A 16 38.10 -45.97 -47.34
N LEU A 17 38.33 -44.91 -46.55
CA LEU A 17 38.15 -43.53 -46.97
C LEU A 17 39.26 -43.01 -47.91
N GLN A 18 40.47 -43.57 -47.84
CA GLN A 18 41.57 -43.24 -48.76
C GLN A 18 41.35 -43.75 -50.20
N LYS A 19 40.51 -44.77 -50.37
CA LYS A 19 40.13 -45.29 -51.69
C LYS A 19 39.00 -44.46 -52.28
N ASP A 20 39.08 -44.22 -53.58
CA ASP A 20 37.95 -43.69 -54.35
C ASP A 20 36.72 -44.58 -54.17
N PRO A 21 35.50 -44.01 -54.10
CA PRO A 21 34.27 -44.79 -53.92
C PRO A 21 34.11 -45.93 -54.93
N ALA A 22 34.52 -45.71 -56.19
CA ALA A 22 34.48 -46.72 -57.25
C ALA A 22 35.52 -47.84 -57.09
N SER A 23 36.57 -47.60 -56.30
CA SER A 23 37.69 -48.50 -56.05
C SER A 23 37.59 -49.20 -54.69
N ARG A 24 36.52 -48.95 -53.92
CA ARG A 24 36.27 -49.59 -52.62
C ARG A 24 35.81 -51.03 -52.82
N GLY A 25 36.47 -51.94 -52.11
CA GLY A 25 36.01 -53.33 -52.04
C GLY A 25 34.78 -53.48 -51.16
N THR A 26 34.17 -54.67 -51.16
CA THR A 26 32.99 -54.99 -50.35
C THR A 26 33.18 -54.65 -48.87
N PHE A 27 34.36 -54.93 -48.31
CA PHE A 27 34.67 -54.62 -46.92
C PHE A 27 34.72 -53.11 -46.65
N ASP A 28 35.38 -52.33 -47.53
CA ASP A 28 35.48 -50.87 -47.38
C ASP A 28 34.08 -50.22 -47.40
N ASN A 29 33.20 -50.72 -48.27
CA ASN A 29 31.81 -50.26 -48.34
C ASN A 29 31.03 -50.57 -47.06
N VAL A 30 31.16 -51.79 -46.53
CA VAL A 30 30.51 -52.17 -45.25
C VAL A 30 31.00 -51.29 -44.10
N VAL A 31 32.30 -51.00 -44.03
CA VAL A 31 32.88 -50.13 -42.99
C VAL A 31 32.28 -48.71 -43.06
N VAL A 32 32.21 -48.12 -44.25
CA VAL A 32 31.64 -46.78 -44.45
C VAL A 32 30.16 -46.76 -44.11
N THR A 33 29.38 -47.72 -44.61
CA THR A 33 27.94 -47.83 -44.32
C THR A 33 27.67 -47.99 -42.83
N ASN A 34 28.42 -48.84 -42.12
CA ASN A 34 28.24 -49.03 -40.68
C ASN A 34 28.53 -47.75 -39.87
N VAL A 35 29.52 -46.95 -40.29
CA VAL A 35 29.81 -45.65 -39.66
C VAL A 35 28.69 -44.65 -39.94
N GLU A 36 28.22 -44.58 -41.19
CA GLU A 36 27.11 -43.71 -41.58
C GLU A 36 25.84 -44.04 -40.78
N ASP A 37 25.50 -45.33 -40.67
CA ASP A 37 24.34 -45.80 -39.91
C ASP A 37 24.43 -45.42 -38.43
N GLU A 38 25.60 -45.59 -37.81
CA GLU A 38 25.78 -45.22 -36.40
C GLU A 38 25.70 -43.70 -36.21
N LEU A 39 26.28 -42.90 -37.11
CA LEU A 39 26.15 -41.45 -37.08
C LEU A 39 24.68 -41.00 -37.26
N GLN A 40 23.95 -41.61 -38.19
CA GLN A 40 22.53 -41.33 -38.41
C GLN A 40 21.68 -41.68 -37.19
N LYS A 41 21.91 -42.84 -36.57
CA LYS A 41 21.24 -43.25 -35.32
C LYS A 41 21.48 -42.22 -34.21
N ARG A 42 22.70 -41.73 -34.06
CA ARG A 42 23.05 -40.74 -33.02
C ARG A 42 22.44 -39.38 -33.31
N LEU A 43 22.42 -38.97 -34.58
CA LEU A 43 21.76 -37.74 -35.01
C LEU A 43 20.26 -37.80 -34.73
N ALA A 44 19.61 -38.92 -35.03
CA ALA A 44 18.19 -39.15 -34.71
C ALA A 44 17.92 -39.04 -33.21
N LYS A 45 18.73 -39.72 -32.37
CA LYS A 45 18.63 -39.62 -30.91
C LYS A 45 18.80 -38.19 -30.41
N LEU A 46 19.77 -37.44 -30.92
CA LEU A 46 19.96 -36.04 -30.53
C LEU A 46 18.77 -35.16 -30.92
N LYS A 47 18.18 -35.37 -32.10
CA LYS A 47 16.96 -34.67 -32.51
C LYS A 47 15.79 -34.98 -31.58
N GLU A 48 15.65 -36.25 -31.18
CA GLU A 48 14.64 -36.68 -30.22
C GLU A 48 14.87 -36.02 -28.85
N THR A 49 16.10 -36.06 -28.31
CA THR A 49 16.41 -35.41 -27.03
C THR A 49 16.15 -33.90 -27.06
N LEU A 50 16.45 -33.25 -28.19
CA LEU A 50 16.15 -31.82 -28.36
C LEU A 50 14.64 -31.55 -28.42
N ALA A 51 13.88 -32.39 -29.12
CA ALA A 51 12.43 -32.29 -29.19
C ALA A 51 11.79 -32.52 -27.81
N GLU A 52 12.25 -33.50 -27.05
CA GLU A 52 11.81 -33.79 -25.68
C GLU A 52 12.18 -32.67 -24.69
N ALA A 53 13.31 -32.01 -24.89
CA ALA A 53 13.75 -30.90 -24.02
C ALA A 53 13.00 -29.58 -24.29
N ALA A 54 12.42 -29.39 -25.48
CA ALA A 54 11.68 -28.20 -25.87
C ALA A 54 10.51 -27.86 -24.92
N PRO A 55 9.56 -28.78 -24.60
CA PRO A 55 8.45 -28.48 -23.69
C PRO A 55 8.95 -28.11 -22.29
N ALA A 56 9.95 -28.81 -21.76
CA ALA A 56 10.53 -28.50 -20.46
C ALA A 56 11.21 -27.11 -20.42
N ARG A 57 11.74 -26.63 -21.56
CA ARG A 57 12.28 -25.27 -21.69
C ARG A 57 11.17 -24.23 -21.68
N GLU A 58 10.10 -24.47 -22.42
CA GLU A 58 8.93 -23.56 -22.47
C GLU A 58 8.21 -23.49 -21.13
N GLU A 59 8.01 -24.62 -20.46
CA GLU A 59 7.42 -24.67 -19.12
C GLU A 59 8.26 -23.88 -18.10
N ARG A 60 9.58 -24.03 -18.13
CA ARG A 60 10.50 -23.24 -17.30
C ARG A 60 10.40 -21.75 -17.60
N ALA A 61 10.39 -21.36 -18.88
CA ALA A 61 10.26 -19.97 -19.27
C ALA A 61 8.93 -19.37 -18.79
N SER A 62 7.83 -20.11 -18.92
CA SER A 62 6.49 -19.70 -18.45
C SER A 62 6.43 -19.54 -16.93
N LYS A 63 6.99 -20.49 -16.18
CA LYS A 63 7.09 -20.41 -14.70
C LYS A 63 7.90 -19.19 -14.27
N VAL A 64 9.05 -18.93 -14.91
CA VAL A 64 9.88 -17.77 -14.60
C VAL A 64 9.13 -16.46 -14.88
N ALA A 65 8.45 -16.35 -16.01
CA ALA A 65 7.64 -15.17 -16.35
C ALA A 65 6.51 -14.93 -15.34
N THR A 66 5.81 -16.00 -14.94
CA THR A 66 4.73 -15.93 -13.95
C THR A 66 5.25 -15.50 -12.58
N CYS A 67 6.35 -16.09 -12.11
CA CYS A 67 6.98 -15.72 -10.84
C CYS A 67 7.48 -14.26 -10.86
N ALA A 68 8.10 -13.82 -11.95
CA ALA A 68 8.56 -12.44 -12.08
C ALA A 68 7.39 -11.45 -12.00
N ALA A 69 6.29 -11.72 -12.72
CA ALA A 69 5.09 -10.90 -12.64
C ALA A 69 4.47 -10.88 -11.23
N ALA A 70 4.45 -12.02 -10.54
CA ALA A 70 3.96 -12.10 -9.16
C ALA A 70 4.82 -11.29 -8.19
N VAL A 71 6.15 -11.33 -8.34
CA VAL A 71 7.09 -10.56 -7.52
C VAL A 71 6.87 -9.06 -7.70
N GLU A 72 6.77 -8.57 -8.94
CA GLU A 72 6.51 -7.15 -9.19
C GLU A 72 5.16 -6.70 -8.63
N ALA A 73 4.11 -7.51 -8.80
CA ALA A 73 2.80 -7.21 -8.21
C ALA A 73 2.83 -7.17 -6.67
N LEU A 74 3.61 -8.05 -6.03
CA LEU A 74 3.76 -8.06 -4.58
C LEU A 74 4.58 -6.88 -4.06
N LYS A 75 5.62 -6.45 -4.78
CA LYS A 75 6.40 -5.25 -4.42
C LYS A 75 5.52 -4.00 -4.35
N VAL A 76 4.70 -3.78 -5.38
CA VAL A 76 3.76 -2.64 -5.41
C VAL A 76 2.78 -2.69 -4.23
N LYS A 77 2.25 -3.87 -3.91
CA LYS A 77 1.37 -4.05 -2.75
C LYS A 77 2.09 -3.79 -1.43
N LEU A 78 3.33 -4.25 -1.29
CA LEU A 78 4.14 -4.06 -0.11
C LEU A 78 4.39 -2.57 0.13
N GLU A 79 4.83 -1.83 -0.89
CA GLU A 79 5.04 -0.38 -0.82
C GLU A 79 3.75 0.36 -0.41
N SER A 80 2.61 -0.02 -0.98
CA SER A 80 1.31 0.54 -0.61
C SER A 80 0.95 0.24 0.85
N MET A 81 1.20 -0.98 1.33
CA MET A 81 0.91 -1.37 2.71
C MET A 81 1.84 -0.70 3.71
N GLU A 82 3.13 -0.55 3.38
CA GLU A 82 4.07 0.20 4.20
C GLU A 82 3.65 1.65 4.36
N LYS A 83 3.24 2.30 3.26
CA LYS A 83 2.74 3.67 3.31
C LYS A 83 1.49 3.76 4.19
N ALA A 84 0.50 2.89 3.95
CA ALA A 84 -0.73 2.87 4.75
C ALA A 84 -0.46 2.62 6.25
N SER A 85 0.52 1.76 6.58
CA SER A 85 0.93 1.49 7.95
C SER A 85 1.56 2.73 8.60
N LYS A 86 2.47 3.42 7.90
CA LYS A 86 3.09 4.66 8.39
C LYS A 86 2.04 5.75 8.63
N ASP A 87 1.11 5.92 7.69
CA ASP A 87 0.02 6.90 7.80
C ASP A 87 -0.90 6.57 8.99
N ALA A 88 -1.25 5.30 9.17
CA ALA A 88 -2.07 4.84 10.30
C ALA A 88 -1.38 5.06 11.66
N VAL A 89 -0.08 4.78 11.76
CA VAL A 89 0.70 5.03 12.99
C VAL A 89 0.80 6.53 13.29
N ALA A 90 0.96 7.38 12.27
CA ALA A 90 0.96 8.83 12.45
C ALA A 90 -0.41 9.32 12.96
N ALA A 91 -1.50 8.88 12.33
CA ALA A 91 -2.86 9.23 12.74
C ALA A 91 -3.18 8.78 14.18
N MET A 92 -2.74 7.57 14.57
CA MET A 92 -2.88 7.07 15.93
C MET A 92 -2.18 7.99 16.94
N LYS A 93 -0.92 8.38 16.67
CA LYS A 93 -0.16 9.26 17.56
C LYS A 93 -0.81 10.64 17.71
N GLU A 94 -1.34 11.19 16.62
CA GLU A 94 -2.08 12.45 16.66
C GLU A 94 -3.37 12.35 17.48
N ALA A 95 -4.14 11.27 17.29
CA ALA A 95 -5.37 11.02 18.03
C ALA A 95 -5.10 10.85 19.54
N ASP A 96 -4.05 10.11 19.90
CA ASP A 96 -3.60 9.97 21.29
C ASP A 96 -3.20 11.32 21.91
N GLY A 97 -2.50 12.17 21.15
CA GLY A 97 -2.16 13.52 21.57
C GLY A 97 -3.40 14.37 21.84
N LYS A 98 -4.36 14.39 20.91
CA LYS A 98 -5.63 15.11 21.03
C LYS A 98 -6.47 14.60 22.20
N SER A 99 -6.55 13.28 22.39
CA SER A 99 -7.26 12.65 23.51
C SER A 99 -6.66 13.07 24.86
N LYS A 100 -5.32 13.04 24.98
CA LYS A 100 -4.62 13.50 26.19
C LYS A 100 -4.86 14.99 26.46
N ALA A 101 -4.85 15.83 25.42
CA ALA A 101 -5.14 17.26 25.57
C ALA A 101 -6.59 17.51 26.00
N ALA A 102 -7.56 16.84 25.38
CA ALA A 102 -8.97 16.92 25.76
C ALA A 102 -9.22 16.44 27.20
N ALA A 103 -8.58 15.33 27.61
CA ALA A 103 -8.67 14.81 28.97
C ALA A 103 -8.10 15.81 30.01
N LYS A 104 -7.02 16.52 29.69
CA LYS A 104 -6.48 17.59 30.54
C LYS A 104 -7.44 18.78 30.62
N ALA A 105 -8.01 19.21 29.50
CA ALA A 105 -8.97 20.30 29.46
C ALA A 105 -10.22 19.99 30.31
N LEU A 106 -10.79 18.77 30.19
CA LEU A 106 -11.91 18.33 31.01
C LEU A 106 -11.60 18.37 32.51
N LYS A 107 -10.40 17.97 32.92
CA LYS A 107 -9.96 18.08 34.32
C LYS A 107 -9.84 19.54 34.78
N ALA A 108 -9.38 20.43 33.91
CA ALA A 108 -9.27 21.86 34.21
C ALA A 108 -10.63 22.56 34.33
N PHE A 109 -11.67 22.09 33.63
CA PHE A 109 -13.04 22.60 33.76
C PHE A 109 -13.75 22.17 35.06
N GLY A 110 -13.29 21.11 35.72
CA GLY A 110 -13.93 20.61 36.96
C GLY A 110 -14.05 21.66 38.08
N PRO A 111 -13.00 22.41 38.40
CA PRO A 111 -13.06 23.55 39.33
C PRO A 111 -14.03 24.65 38.90
N GLU A 112 -14.05 25.02 37.62
CA GLU A 112 -14.93 26.08 37.09
C GLU A 112 -16.41 25.69 37.18
N ILE A 113 -16.74 24.42 36.89
CA ILE A 113 -18.10 23.89 37.05
C ILE A 113 -18.53 23.89 38.52
N LYS A 114 -17.62 23.55 39.44
CA LYS A 114 -17.91 23.62 40.88
C LYS A 114 -18.10 25.05 41.36
N ALA A 115 -17.27 25.98 40.90
CA ALA A 115 -17.35 27.39 41.26
C ALA A 115 -18.64 28.04 40.74
N THR A 116 -18.97 27.82 39.47
CA THR A 116 -20.24 28.28 38.87
C THR A 116 -21.45 27.64 39.54
N GLY A 117 -21.39 26.34 39.86
CA GLY A 117 -22.44 25.65 40.61
C GLY A 117 -22.65 26.21 42.03
N LYS A 118 -21.56 26.57 42.73
CA LYS A 118 -21.64 27.25 44.01
C LYS A 118 -22.25 28.65 43.87
N ALA A 119 -21.78 29.45 42.91
CA ALA A 119 -22.31 30.78 42.65
C ALA A 119 -23.81 30.78 42.29
N LEU A 120 -24.28 29.77 41.54
CA LEU A 120 -25.70 29.61 41.22
C LEU A 120 -26.51 29.28 42.47
N LYS A 121 -26.03 28.37 43.34
CA LYS A 121 -26.69 28.07 44.62
C LYS A 121 -26.75 29.30 45.52
N ASP A 122 -25.63 30.00 45.67
CA ASP A 122 -25.56 31.24 46.45
C ASP A 122 -26.53 32.31 45.90
N ALA A 123 -26.67 32.44 44.57
CA ALA A 123 -27.61 33.37 43.94
C ALA A 123 -29.10 32.94 44.05
N LYS A 124 -29.37 31.63 44.21
CA LYS A 124 -30.73 31.09 44.36
C LYS A 124 -31.18 31.01 45.83
N GLU A 125 -30.23 30.91 46.74
CA GLU A 125 -30.43 30.95 48.20
C GLU A 125 -30.33 32.36 48.78
N GLN A 126 -30.01 33.38 47.96
CA GLN A 126 -30.56 34.69 48.23
C GLN A 126 -32.09 34.54 48.14
N PRO A 127 -32.84 34.56 49.26
CA PRO A 127 -34.27 34.82 49.16
C PRO A 127 -34.39 36.13 48.41
N GLY A 128 -35.47 36.35 47.66
CA GLY A 128 -35.76 37.66 47.07
C GLY A 128 -35.58 38.76 48.13
N GLY A 129 -34.38 39.32 48.19
CA GLY A 129 -34.06 40.54 48.86
C GLY A 129 -34.48 41.55 47.83
N ASP A 130 -35.67 42.11 48.06
CA ASP A 130 -36.21 43.19 47.26
C ASP A 130 -35.07 44.12 46.83
N PRO A 131 -34.93 44.48 45.55
CA PRO A 131 -34.07 45.59 45.18
C PRO A 131 -34.53 46.94 45.77
N TRP A 132 -35.61 46.93 46.59
CA TRP A 132 -36.30 48.09 47.14
C TRP A 132 -36.85 47.90 48.57
N GLY A 133 -35.98 47.65 49.57
CA GLY A 133 -36.33 47.91 50.97
C GLY A 133 -35.40 47.22 51.97
N SER A 134 -35.00 47.79 53.11
CA SER A 134 -35.29 49.08 53.74
C SER A 134 -34.41 49.14 55.00
N THR A 135 -33.50 50.10 55.12
CA THR A 135 -33.20 50.79 56.40
C THR A 135 -32.51 52.11 56.11
N GLY A 136 -33.24 53.21 56.33
CA GLY A 136 -32.72 54.53 56.71
C GLY A 136 -31.90 55.31 55.69
N ASP A 137 -32.56 56.15 54.88
CA ASP A 137 -32.25 57.60 54.73
C ASP A 137 -32.90 58.17 53.45
N PRO A 138 -34.00 58.95 53.54
CA PRO A 138 -34.73 59.44 52.37
C PRO A 138 -34.13 60.69 51.68
N LEU A 139 -32.81 60.92 51.75
CA LEU A 139 -32.19 62.15 51.21
C LEU A 139 -30.95 61.97 50.31
N MET A 140 -30.55 60.76 49.93
CA MET A 140 -29.35 60.55 49.09
C MET A 140 -29.64 59.82 47.76
N LEU A 141 -30.72 60.17 47.07
CA LEU A 141 -31.00 59.62 45.73
C LEU A 141 -31.51 60.68 44.75
N ILE A 142 -30.74 61.76 44.56
CA ILE A 142 -31.01 62.76 43.50
C ILE A 142 -29.83 62.97 42.54
N SER A 143 -28.66 62.34 42.71
CA SER A 143 -27.47 62.77 41.94
C SER A 143 -26.91 61.85 40.86
N PHE A 144 -27.56 60.76 40.46
CA PHE A 144 -27.03 59.92 39.35
C PHE A 144 -28.11 59.43 38.37
N ILE A 145 -28.96 60.34 37.90
CA ILE A 145 -29.72 60.20 36.65
C ILE A 145 -29.39 61.40 35.79
N PHE A 146 -28.24 61.42 35.12
CA PHE A 146 -27.97 62.25 33.94
C PHE A 146 -26.60 61.91 33.32
N HIS A 147 -26.37 60.66 32.89
CA HIS A 147 -25.46 60.39 31.76
C HIS A 147 -25.59 58.95 31.22
N VAL A 148 -26.64 58.68 30.45
CA VAL A 148 -26.57 57.61 29.43
C VAL A 148 -27.26 58.13 28.17
N PRO A 149 -26.52 58.41 27.08
CA PRO A 149 -27.08 58.70 25.79
C PRO A 149 -27.89 57.50 25.28
N TRP A 150 -29.12 57.81 24.90
CA TRP A 150 -30.05 56.95 24.19
C TRP A 150 -29.45 56.29 22.95
N LEU A 151 -30.07 55.13 22.63
CA LEU A 151 -30.24 54.57 21.29
C LEU A 151 -29.04 53.83 20.70
N TRP A 152 -29.01 52.51 20.91
CA TRP A 152 -28.97 51.51 19.82
C TRP A 152 -29.07 50.12 20.46
N ILE A 153 -30.26 49.52 20.48
CA ILE A 153 -30.54 48.07 20.41
C ILE A 153 -32.07 47.91 20.35
N LEU A 154 -32.57 47.61 19.15
CA LEU A 154 -33.79 46.87 18.79
C LEU A 154 -33.69 46.81 17.25
N SER A 155 -33.78 45.72 16.50
CA SER A 155 -34.16 44.33 16.69
C SER A 155 -33.81 43.61 15.37
N PRO A 156 -33.59 42.28 15.33
CA PRO A 156 -33.23 41.55 14.11
C PRO A 156 -34.48 41.13 13.31
N ARG A 157 -34.63 41.56 12.05
CA ARG A 157 -35.56 40.94 11.09
C ARG A 157 -35.26 41.31 9.63
N GLY A 158 -35.09 40.28 8.81
CA GLY A 158 -34.98 40.34 7.33
C GLY A 158 -33.56 40.10 6.84
N GLN A 159 -33.26 39.26 5.85
CA GLN A 159 -34.10 38.54 4.90
C GLN A 159 -33.17 37.59 4.13
N LEU A 160 -33.54 36.30 4.11
CA LEU A 160 -33.49 35.31 3.02
C LEU A 160 -32.54 35.51 1.80
N GLY A 161 -31.90 34.39 1.40
CA GLY A 161 -31.28 34.14 0.09
C GLY A 161 -29.81 33.74 0.26
N GLY A 162 -29.40 32.47 0.23
CA GLY A 162 -29.68 31.48 -0.79
C GLY A 162 -28.85 31.76 -2.04
N LEU A 163 -27.66 31.16 -2.20
CA LEU A 163 -27.37 30.23 -3.30
C LEU A 163 -25.93 29.71 -3.26
N HIS A 164 -25.86 28.44 -3.64
CA HIS A 164 -24.73 27.55 -3.90
C HIS A 164 -23.59 28.07 -4.80
N HIS A 165 -22.48 27.30 -4.69
CA HIS A 165 -21.47 26.95 -5.71
C HIS A 165 -20.26 27.90 -5.83
N ARG A 166 -19.01 27.44 -5.98
CA ARG A 166 -18.51 26.14 -6.47
C ARG A 166 -17.05 25.95 -6.04
N ARG A 167 -16.72 24.77 -5.53
CA ARG A 167 -15.38 24.18 -5.71
C ARG A 167 -15.36 23.55 -7.10
N SER A 168 -14.36 23.87 -7.90
CA SER A 168 -13.72 22.97 -8.85
C SER A 168 -12.31 23.48 -9.02
#